data_AF-A0A449A9Y7-F1
#
_entry.id   AF-A0A449A9Y7-F1
#
_cell.length_a   1.000
_cell.length_b   1.000
_cell.length_c   1.000
_cell.angle_alpha   90.00
_cell.angle_beta   90.00
_cell.angle_gamma   90.00
#
_symmetry.space_group_name_H-M   'P 1'
#
loop_
_entity.id
_entity.type
_entity.pdbx_description
1 polymer ?
#
loop_
_entity_poly.entity_id
_entity_poly.type
_entity_poly.pdbx_seq_one_letter_code
_entity_poly.pdbx_strand_id
1 'polypeptide(L)'
;MRKINIAIDGPSGAGKSTVSQEVARRLGYTFLSSGSVYRAIAFVIHELKIDHKNEQEVNKCLDDKILNIHLAEGQRIFAGSKDITQLIRADHISKISSDIAIYKDVRKYVVDYIQRITKASKGYIMDGRDTTYRIMPYAEIKIFLTATPEERANRRILQNKELGYETNFDDVLKAVIERDYQDTTRKNDPLMKVEDAKLIDCTDMSFEKVVLTIIEMIKEAVNEK
;
A
#
# COMPACT_ATOMS: atom_id res chain seq x y z
N MET A 1 -8.87 -20.77 -9.95
CA MET A 1 -7.42 -20.49 -9.96
C MET A 1 -6.94 -20.39 -8.53
N ARG A 2 -5.91 -21.16 -8.16
CA ARG A 2 -5.28 -21.04 -6.83
C ARG A 2 -4.79 -19.60 -6.65
N LYS A 3 -4.99 -19.04 -5.46
CA LYS A 3 -4.57 -17.67 -5.14
C LYS A 3 -3.19 -17.69 -4.50
N ILE A 4 -2.42 -16.65 -4.79
CA ILE A 4 -1.10 -16.37 -4.20
C ILE A 4 -1.09 -14.95 -3.64
N ASN A 5 0.00 -14.55 -2.98
CA ASN A 5 0.20 -13.18 -2.54
C ASN A 5 1.17 -12.45 -3.47
N ILE A 6 0.87 -11.19 -3.74
CA ILE A 6 1.62 -10.32 -4.65
C ILE A 6 2.03 -9.06 -3.91
N ALA A 7 3.32 -8.73 -3.93
CA ALA A 7 3.87 -7.51 -3.37
C ALA A 7 4.51 -6.66 -4.47
N ILE A 8 4.18 -5.37 -4.52
CA ILE A 8 4.70 -4.43 -5.54
C ILE A 8 5.34 -3.22 -4.86
N ASP A 9 6.66 -3.08 -4.95
CA ASP A 9 7.34 -1.86 -4.53
C ASP A 9 7.80 -1.02 -5.71
N GLY A 10 8.17 0.23 -5.45
CA GLY A 10 8.73 1.13 -6.46
C GLY A 10 8.50 2.61 -6.14
N PRO A 11 9.12 3.52 -6.91
CA PRO A 11 9.08 4.95 -6.62
C PRO A 11 7.69 5.56 -6.81
N SER A 12 7.50 6.79 -6.31
CA SER A 12 6.26 7.55 -6.55
C SER A 12 6.09 7.85 -8.04
N GLY A 13 4.85 7.84 -8.55
CA GLY A 13 4.57 8.13 -9.97
C GLY A 13 4.74 6.94 -10.93
N ALA A 14 5.26 5.79 -10.48
CA ALA A 14 5.40 4.59 -11.31
C ALA A 14 4.07 3.87 -11.65
N GLY A 15 2.91 4.38 -11.21
CA GLY A 15 1.60 3.78 -11.50
C GLY A 15 1.21 2.55 -10.66
N LYS A 16 2.01 2.21 -9.63
CA LYS A 16 1.82 1.02 -8.78
C LYS A 16 0.39 0.80 -8.29
N SER A 17 -0.24 1.81 -7.68
CA SER A 17 -1.53 1.62 -7.03
C SER A 17 -2.63 1.38 -8.05
N THR A 18 -2.65 2.15 -9.14
CA THR A 18 -3.60 1.96 -10.24
C THR A 18 -3.44 0.58 -10.89
N VAL A 19 -2.20 0.17 -11.15
CA VAL A 19 -1.90 -1.15 -11.73
C VAL A 19 -2.31 -2.27 -10.77
N SER A 20 -1.97 -2.15 -9.49
CA SER A 20 -2.28 -3.15 -8.46
C SER A 20 -3.79 -3.32 -8.29
N GLN A 21 -4.53 -2.22 -8.25
CA GLN A 21 -5.99 -2.24 -8.16
C GLN A 21 -6.63 -2.88 -9.38
N GLU A 22 -6.12 -2.59 -10.59
CA GLU A 22 -6.68 -3.16 -11.82
C GLU A 22 -6.36 -4.65 -11.96
N VAL A 23 -5.13 -5.07 -11.63
CA VAL A 23 -4.77 -6.49 -11.53
C VAL A 23 -5.64 -7.18 -10.50
N ALA A 24 -5.86 -6.55 -9.33
CA ALA A 24 -6.73 -7.09 -8.29
C ALA A 24 -8.14 -7.32 -8.81
N ARG A 25 -8.71 -6.31 -9.46
CA ARG A 25 -10.06 -6.34 -10.02
C ARG A 25 -10.21 -7.44 -11.08
N ARG A 26 -9.29 -7.52 -12.04
CA ARG A 26 -9.35 -8.49 -13.15
C ARG A 26 -9.19 -9.93 -12.70
N LEU A 27 -8.34 -10.17 -11.71
CA LEU A 27 -8.09 -11.53 -11.21
C LEU A 27 -8.95 -11.90 -10.01
N GLY A 28 -9.71 -10.97 -9.42
CA GLY A 28 -10.48 -11.17 -8.19
C GLY A 28 -9.59 -11.34 -6.95
N TYR A 29 -8.53 -10.55 -6.84
CA TYR A 29 -7.69 -10.46 -5.63
C TYR A 29 -8.17 -9.27 -4.78
N THR A 30 -7.82 -9.29 -3.50
CA THR A 30 -8.04 -8.16 -2.60
C THR A 30 -6.83 -7.24 -2.65
N PHE A 31 -7.03 -6.01 -3.12
CA PHE A 31 -6.02 -4.96 -2.98
C PHE A 31 -5.97 -4.48 -1.52
N LEU A 32 -4.82 -4.58 -0.89
CA LEU A 32 -4.60 -4.21 0.50
C LEU A 32 -3.74 -2.95 0.59
N SER A 33 -4.14 -2.01 1.45
CA SER A 33 -3.36 -0.81 1.76
C SER A 33 -3.12 -0.72 3.25
N SER A 34 -1.86 -0.54 3.67
CA SER A 34 -1.53 -0.32 5.08
C SER A 34 -2.26 0.89 5.67
N GLY A 35 -2.47 1.94 4.87
CA GLY A 35 -3.24 3.13 5.26
C GLY A 35 -4.69 2.84 5.63
N SER A 36 -5.29 1.78 5.08
CA SER A 36 -6.64 1.35 5.51
C SER A 36 -6.64 0.74 6.92
N VAL A 37 -5.57 0.02 7.28
CA VAL A 37 -5.39 -0.56 8.62
C VAL A 37 -5.10 0.54 9.64
N TYR A 38 -4.23 1.51 9.33
CA TYR A 38 -4.02 2.66 10.23
C TYR A 38 -5.32 3.43 10.49
N ARG A 39 -6.14 3.66 9.45
CA ARG A 39 -7.42 4.36 9.61
C ARG A 39 -8.45 3.53 10.37
N ALA A 40 -8.43 2.20 10.25
CA ALA A 40 -9.25 1.33 11.07
C ALA A 40 -8.86 1.39 12.55
N ILE A 41 -7.56 1.40 12.87
CA ILE A 41 -7.05 1.60 14.24
C ILE A 41 -7.47 2.98 14.76
N ALA A 42 -7.27 4.03 13.95
CA ALA A 42 -7.67 5.39 14.28
C ALA A 42 -9.18 5.52 14.55
N PHE A 43 -10.01 4.81 13.79
CA PHE A 43 -11.44 4.74 14.02
C PHE A 43 -11.77 4.13 15.39
N VAL A 44 -11.16 3.01 15.75
CA VAL A 44 -11.40 2.39 17.07
C VAL A 44 -10.92 3.28 18.21
N ILE A 45 -9.73 3.90 18.07
CA ILE A 45 -9.21 4.89 19.03
C ILE A 45 -10.19 6.04 19.24
N HIS A 46 -10.78 6.54 18.14
CA HIS A 46 -11.78 7.60 18.18
C HIS A 46 -13.06 7.17 18.91
N GLU A 47 -13.63 6.01 18.56
CA GLU A 47 -14.87 5.51 19.18
C GLU A 47 -14.70 5.24 20.69
N LEU A 48 -13.51 4.79 21.10
CA LEU A 48 -13.16 4.56 22.50
C LEU A 48 -12.73 5.84 23.25
N LYS A 49 -12.68 6.99 22.57
CA LYS A 49 -12.28 8.30 23.12
C LYS A 49 -10.88 8.29 23.76
N ILE A 50 -9.97 7.50 23.20
CA ILE A 50 -8.57 7.44 23.62
C ILE A 50 -7.84 8.69 23.12
N ASP A 51 -6.95 9.26 23.93
CA ASP A 51 -6.10 10.35 23.46
C ASP A 51 -5.05 9.82 22.47
N HIS A 52 -5.32 10.00 21.18
CA HIS A 52 -4.42 9.62 20.09
C HIS A 52 -3.10 10.41 20.06
N LYS A 53 -2.93 11.44 20.89
CA LYS A 53 -1.66 12.16 21.08
C LYS A 53 -0.83 11.58 22.23
N ASN A 54 -1.40 10.67 23.02
CA ASN A 54 -0.72 9.96 24.09
C ASN A 54 -0.31 8.55 23.63
N GLU A 55 0.97 8.37 23.27
CA GLU A 55 1.51 7.09 22.79
C GLU A 55 1.23 5.92 23.76
N GLN A 56 1.31 6.15 25.08
CA GLN A 56 1.08 5.09 26.05
C GLN A 56 -0.38 4.61 26.07
N GLU A 57 -1.33 5.52 25.87
CA GLU A 57 -2.76 5.13 25.79
C GLU A 57 -3.07 4.41 24.48
N VAL A 58 -2.51 4.90 23.37
CA VAL A 58 -2.62 4.23 22.06
C VAL A 58 -2.07 2.81 22.14
N ASN A 59 -0.88 2.64 22.74
CA ASN A 59 -0.22 1.34 22.84
C ASN A 59 -1.01 0.32 23.66
N LYS A 60 -1.71 0.75 24.73
CA LYS A 60 -2.58 -0.13 25.53
C LYS A 60 -3.75 -0.71 24.74
N CYS A 61 -4.08 -0.11 23.58
CA CYS A 61 -5.21 -0.50 22.75
C CYS A 61 -4.79 -1.34 21.54
N LEU A 62 -3.50 -1.60 21.34
CA LEU A 62 -2.96 -2.42 20.25
C LEU A 62 -3.10 -3.92 20.53
N ASP A 63 -4.32 -4.36 20.81
CA ASP A 63 -4.68 -5.76 21.04
C ASP A 63 -5.84 -6.16 20.12
N ASP A 64 -5.77 -7.37 19.54
CA ASP A 64 -6.77 -7.86 18.58
C ASP A 64 -8.18 -7.91 19.18
N LYS A 65 -8.32 -8.17 20.49
CA LYS A 65 -9.62 -8.22 21.17
C LYS A 65 -10.21 -6.82 21.38
N ILE A 66 -9.36 -5.81 21.51
CA ILE A 66 -9.77 -4.41 21.65
C ILE A 66 -10.11 -3.83 20.28
N LEU A 67 -9.18 -3.95 19.32
CA LEU A 67 -9.34 -3.38 17.98
C LEU A 67 -10.43 -4.11 17.20
N ASN A 68 -10.46 -5.45 17.31
CA ASN A 68 -11.43 -6.32 16.62
C ASN A 68 -11.60 -5.97 15.13
N ILE A 69 -10.49 -5.62 14.49
CA ILE A 69 -10.45 -5.24 13.07
C ILE A 69 -10.34 -6.51 12.24
N HIS A 70 -11.18 -6.64 11.22
CA HIS A 70 -11.01 -7.69 10.22
C HIS A 70 -11.36 -7.19 8.82
N LEU A 71 -10.65 -7.76 7.84
CA LEU A 71 -10.87 -7.52 6.42
C LEU A 71 -11.76 -8.62 5.86
N ALA A 72 -12.80 -8.20 5.14
CA ALA A 72 -13.69 -9.09 4.41
C ALA A 72 -13.50 -8.89 2.89
N GLU A 73 -14.21 -9.70 2.11
CA GLU A 73 -14.20 -9.62 0.65
C GLU A 73 -14.59 -8.22 0.15
N GLY A 74 -14.09 -7.85 -1.04
CA GLY A 74 -14.38 -6.55 -1.64
C GLY A 74 -13.76 -5.36 -0.91
N GLN A 75 -12.65 -5.57 -0.18
CA GLN A 75 -11.94 -4.54 0.61
C GLN A 75 -12.79 -3.94 1.74
N ARG A 76 -13.81 -4.66 2.22
CA ARG A 76 -14.60 -4.21 3.36
C ARG A 76 -13.81 -4.38 4.65
N ILE A 77 -13.90 -3.39 5.53
CA ILE A 77 -13.22 -3.39 6.83
C ILE A 77 -14.27 -3.27 7.92
N PHE A 78 -14.15 -4.11 8.93
CA PHE A 78 -15.04 -4.15 10.08
C PHE A 78 -14.28 -3.87 11.36
N ALA A 79 -14.97 -3.27 12.34
CA ALA A 79 -14.58 -3.26 13.75
C ALA A 79 -15.71 -3.93 14.55
N GLY A 80 -15.44 -5.14 15.08
CA GLY A 80 -16.51 -6.01 15.56
C GLY A 80 -17.53 -6.30 14.45
N SER A 81 -18.82 -6.15 14.72
CA SER A 81 -19.85 -6.37 13.70
C SER A 81 -20.14 -5.16 12.80
N LYS A 82 -19.49 -4.01 13.04
CA LYS A 82 -19.75 -2.75 12.33
C LYS A 82 -18.88 -2.66 11.08
N ASP A 83 -19.50 -2.50 9.92
CA ASP A 83 -18.78 -2.13 8.69
C ASP A 83 -18.31 -0.68 8.80
N ILE A 84 -17.01 -0.47 8.79
CA ILE A 84 -16.38 0.84 8.93
C ILE A 84 -15.74 1.34 7.62
N THR A 85 -15.93 0.63 6.51
CA THR A 85 -15.26 0.87 5.22
C THR A 85 -15.37 2.32 4.74
N GLN A 86 -16.55 2.93 4.86
CA GLN A 86 -16.75 4.35 4.52
C GLN A 86 -16.39 5.29 5.68
N LEU A 87 -16.59 4.85 6.93
CA LEU A 87 -16.34 5.65 8.13
C LEU A 87 -14.84 5.97 8.28
N ILE A 88 -13.97 5.03 7.95
CA ILE A 88 -12.52 5.22 8.00
C ILE A 88 -12.01 6.26 7.00
N ARG A 89 -12.83 6.70 6.03
CA ARG A 89 -12.46 7.71 5.03
C ARG A 89 -12.70 9.14 5.52
N ALA A 90 -13.36 9.34 6.66
CA ALA A 90 -13.63 10.66 7.20
C ALA A 90 -12.33 11.42 7.52
N ASP A 91 -12.34 12.73 7.32
CA ASP A 91 -11.15 13.58 7.46
C ASP A 91 -10.53 13.52 8.87
N HIS A 92 -11.38 13.52 9.90
CA HIS A 92 -10.93 13.42 11.28
C HIS A 92 -10.23 12.08 11.57
N ILE A 93 -10.70 10.97 10.97
CA ILE A 93 -10.03 9.66 11.08
C ILE A 93 -8.69 9.66 10.33
N SER A 94 -8.62 10.29 9.16
CA SER A 94 -7.37 10.44 8.40
C SER A 94 -6.33 11.25 9.18
N LYS A 95 -6.76 12.28 9.92
CA LYS A 95 -5.89 13.06 10.80
C LYS A 95 -5.36 12.21 11.96
N ILE A 96 -6.24 11.51 12.69
CA ILE A 96 -5.84 10.61 13.79
C ILE A 96 -4.89 9.53 13.27
N SER A 97 -5.18 8.94 12.10
CA SER A 97 -4.32 7.96 11.45
C SER A 97 -2.91 8.50 11.18
N SER A 98 -2.79 9.75 10.76
CA SER A 98 -1.50 10.39 10.52
C SER A 98 -0.74 10.60 11.83
N ASP A 99 -1.46 11.01 12.88
CA ASP A 99 -0.90 11.24 14.20
C ASP A 99 -0.35 9.97 14.83
N ILE A 100 -1.08 8.85 14.77
CA ILE A 100 -0.63 7.58 15.37
C ILE A 100 0.43 6.85 14.55
N ALA A 101 0.56 7.14 13.26
CA ALA A 101 1.54 6.46 12.38
C ALA A 101 3.00 6.75 12.77
N ILE A 102 3.24 7.80 13.57
CA ILE A 102 4.57 8.12 14.10
C ILE A 102 5.00 7.18 15.23
N TYR A 103 4.06 6.51 15.90
CA TYR A 103 4.34 5.61 17.01
C TYR A 103 4.87 4.27 16.52
N LYS A 104 5.98 3.82 17.11
CA LYS A 104 6.71 2.63 16.66
C LYS A 104 5.87 1.37 16.81
N ASP A 105 5.15 1.25 17.92
CA ASP A 105 4.34 0.07 18.23
C ASP A 105 3.11 -0.02 17.35
N VAL A 106 2.51 1.12 16.97
CA VAL A 106 1.42 1.16 15.96
C VAL A 106 1.92 0.65 14.61
N ARG A 107 3.08 1.13 14.14
CA ARG A 107 3.67 0.64 12.87
C ARG A 107 3.95 -0.86 12.92
N LYS A 108 4.50 -1.34 14.03
CA LYS A 108 4.76 -2.76 14.24
C LYS A 108 3.46 -3.56 14.20
N TYR A 109 2.43 -3.14 14.92
CA TYR A 109 1.13 -3.80 14.95
C TYR A 109 0.51 -3.87 13.55
N VAL A 110 0.55 -2.78 12.76
CA VAL A 110 0.01 -2.78 11.40
C VAL A 110 0.72 -3.81 10.52
N VAL A 111 2.05 -3.89 10.59
CA VAL A 111 2.82 -4.91 9.84
C VAL A 111 2.44 -6.31 10.30
N ASP A 112 2.43 -6.56 11.61
CA ASP A 112 2.11 -7.88 12.18
C ASP A 112 0.67 -8.32 11.81
N TYR A 113 -0.30 -7.40 11.86
CA TYR A 113 -1.69 -7.63 11.46
C TYR A 113 -1.78 -8.03 9.98
N ILE A 114 -1.16 -7.25 9.08
CA ILE A 114 -1.15 -7.55 7.64
C ILE A 114 -0.48 -8.90 7.38
N GLN A 115 0.62 -9.19 8.08
CA GLN A 115 1.30 -10.47 7.94
C GLN A 115 0.43 -11.64 8.37
N ARG A 116 -0.29 -11.51 9.48
CA ARG A 116 -1.17 -12.57 9.98
C ARG A 116 -2.28 -12.87 8.99
N ILE A 117 -3.00 -11.87 8.49
CA ILE A 117 -4.13 -12.10 7.57
C ILE A 117 -3.67 -12.67 6.22
N THR A 118 -2.55 -12.21 5.69
CA THR A 118 -2.06 -12.65 4.38
C THR A 118 -1.29 -13.97 4.45
N LYS A 119 -0.84 -14.41 5.64
CA LYS A 119 -0.36 -15.78 5.86
C LYS A 119 -1.51 -16.77 6.05
N ALA A 120 -2.61 -16.34 6.69
CA ALA A 120 -3.78 -17.18 6.93
C ALA A 120 -4.58 -17.46 5.65
N SER A 121 -4.66 -16.49 4.73
CA SER A 121 -5.30 -16.68 3.42
C SER A 121 -4.50 -16.02 2.30
N LYS A 122 -4.60 -16.58 1.09
CA LYS A 122 -3.95 -16.05 -0.12
C LYS A 122 -4.92 -15.19 -0.93
N GLY A 123 -4.40 -14.49 -1.94
CA GLY A 123 -5.20 -13.68 -2.85
C GLY A 123 -5.14 -12.20 -2.56
N TYR A 124 -4.05 -11.75 -1.94
CA TYR A 124 -3.79 -10.34 -1.67
C TYR A 124 -2.78 -9.78 -2.67
N ILE A 125 -3.03 -8.54 -3.09
CA ILE A 125 -2.05 -7.71 -3.78
C ILE A 125 -1.87 -6.44 -2.98
N MET A 126 -0.62 -6.11 -2.64
CA MET A 126 -0.29 -4.92 -1.88
C MET A 126 0.85 -4.18 -2.56
N ASP A 127 0.75 -2.86 -2.60
CA ASP A 127 1.81 -2.01 -3.11
C ASP A 127 2.36 -1.04 -2.06
N GLY A 128 3.60 -0.59 -2.27
CA GLY A 128 4.27 0.29 -1.33
C GLY A 128 5.72 0.58 -1.69
N ARG A 129 6.56 0.67 -0.65
CA ARG A 129 8.01 0.92 -0.76
C ARG A 129 8.84 -0.11 -0.01
N ASP A 130 8.23 -0.75 0.98
CA ASP A 130 8.80 -1.78 1.85
C ASP A 130 7.91 -3.04 1.88
N THR A 131 7.02 -3.20 0.92
CA THR A 131 6.07 -4.31 0.87
C THR A 131 6.77 -5.64 0.63
N THR A 132 7.72 -5.68 -0.30
CA THR A 132 8.38 -6.89 -0.79
C THR A 132 9.34 -7.52 0.22
N TYR A 133 9.80 -6.76 1.22
CA TYR A 133 10.79 -7.23 2.20
C TYR A 133 10.37 -7.08 3.66
N ARG A 134 9.46 -6.15 3.98
CA ARG A 134 9.00 -5.94 5.36
C ARG A 134 7.58 -6.41 5.57
N ILE A 135 6.63 -5.99 4.73
CA ILE A 135 5.21 -6.26 4.98
C ILE A 135 4.82 -7.65 4.50
N MET A 136 5.23 -8.04 3.29
CA MET A 136 4.96 -9.34 2.70
C MET A 136 6.25 -9.98 2.13
N PRO A 137 7.29 -10.21 2.94
CA PRO A 137 8.53 -10.87 2.50
C PRO A 137 8.34 -12.31 2.00
N TYR A 138 7.18 -12.91 2.25
CA TYR A 138 6.79 -14.27 1.84
C TYR A 138 5.79 -14.26 0.67
N ALA A 139 5.56 -13.10 0.03
CA ALA A 139 4.75 -13.04 -1.20
C ALA A 139 5.39 -13.92 -2.28
N GLU A 140 4.58 -14.74 -2.95
CA GLU A 140 5.05 -15.61 -4.02
C GLU A 140 5.52 -14.83 -5.25
N ILE A 141 4.91 -13.66 -5.50
CA ILE A 141 5.35 -12.72 -6.52
C ILE A 141 5.73 -11.41 -5.85
N LYS A 142 6.96 -10.98 -6.11
CA LYS A 142 7.49 -9.67 -5.73
C LYS A 142 7.87 -8.92 -6.99
N ILE A 143 7.40 -7.69 -7.11
CA ILE A 143 7.65 -6.83 -8.27
C ILE A 143 8.27 -5.53 -7.74
N PHE A 144 9.30 -5.06 -8.44
CA PHE A 144 9.75 -3.69 -8.33
C PHE A 144 9.35 -2.95 -9.62
N LEU A 145 8.29 -2.15 -9.55
CA LEU A 145 7.74 -1.41 -10.69
C LEU A 145 8.35 -0.01 -10.72
N THR A 146 9.06 0.32 -11.78
CA THR A 146 9.76 1.61 -11.94
C THR A 146 9.46 2.26 -13.28
N ALA A 147 9.83 3.53 -13.41
CA ALA A 147 9.92 4.28 -14.66
C ALA A 147 10.94 5.41 -14.46
N THR A 148 11.43 6.00 -15.55
CA THR A 148 12.34 7.16 -15.47
C THR A 148 11.72 8.31 -14.66
N PRO A 149 12.52 9.13 -13.95
CA PRO A 149 12.02 10.33 -13.27
C PRO A 149 11.21 11.26 -14.19
N GLU A 150 11.64 11.43 -15.42
CA GLU A 150 11.01 12.25 -16.44
C GLU A 150 9.61 11.75 -16.79
N GLU A 151 9.46 10.44 -17.02
CA GLU A 151 8.16 9.85 -17.31
C GLU A 151 7.21 9.96 -16.11
N ARG A 152 7.74 9.76 -14.89
CA ARG A 152 6.94 9.92 -13.66
C ARG A 152 6.53 11.38 -13.44
N ALA A 153 7.38 12.34 -13.81
CA ALA A 153 7.05 13.76 -13.79
C ALA A 153 5.96 14.10 -14.82
N ASN A 154 6.05 13.58 -16.05
CA ASN A 154 5.01 13.75 -17.09
C ASN A 154 3.65 13.20 -16.62
N ARG A 155 3.62 11.98 -16.08
CA ARG A 155 2.39 11.40 -15.51
C ARG A 155 1.79 12.27 -14.41
N ARG A 156 2.65 12.85 -13.56
CA ARG A 156 2.20 13.73 -12.48
C ARG A 156 1.63 15.05 -13.01
N ILE A 157 2.21 15.63 -14.05
CA ILE A 157 1.67 16.82 -14.72
C ILE A 157 0.27 16.54 -15.28
N LEU A 158 0.09 15.41 -15.96
CA LEU A 158 -1.21 15.03 -16.51
C LEU A 158 -2.26 14.90 -15.40
N GLN A 159 -1.91 14.24 -14.29
CA GLN A 159 -2.79 14.13 -13.13
C GLN A 159 -3.12 15.49 -12.50
N ASN A 160 -2.13 16.38 -12.36
CA ASN A 160 -2.35 17.72 -11.82
C ASN A 160 -3.32 18.51 -12.71
N LYS A 161 -3.16 18.42 -14.04
CA LYS A 161 -4.03 19.06 -15.02
C LYS A 161 -5.47 18.54 -14.94
N GLU A 162 -5.67 17.23 -14.79
CA GLU A 162 -7.00 16.63 -14.58
C GLU A 162 -7.69 17.14 -13.32
N LEU A 163 -6.91 17.45 -12.28
CA LEU A 163 -7.38 18.01 -11.02
C LEU A 163 -7.53 19.55 -11.04
N GLY A 164 -7.23 20.20 -12.16
CA GLY A 164 -7.31 21.66 -12.31
C GLY A 164 -6.11 22.44 -11.75
N TYR A 165 -5.00 21.77 -11.46
CA TYR A 165 -3.76 22.41 -11.03
C TYR A 165 -2.81 22.64 -12.21
N GLU A 166 -2.26 23.85 -12.32
CA GLU A 166 -1.15 24.14 -13.24
C GLU A 166 0.18 23.94 -12.51
N THR A 167 1.07 23.14 -13.10
CA THR A 167 2.40 22.86 -12.54
C THR A 167 3.46 22.83 -13.63
N ASN A 168 4.65 23.35 -13.33
CA ASN A 168 5.80 23.33 -14.24
C ASN A 168 6.53 21.98 -14.20
N PHE A 169 7.04 21.53 -15.36
CA PHE A 169 7.73 20.23 -15.50
C PHE A 169 9.02 20.15 -14.68
N ASP A 170 9.85 21.18 -14.71
CA ASP A 170 11.14 21.18 -14.01
C ASP A 170 10.95 21.11 -12.49
N ASP A 171 9.95 21.84 -11.96
CA ASP A 171 9.59 21.79 -10.55
C ASP A 171 9.09 20.40 -10.13
N VAL A 172 8.23 19.78 -10.95
CA VAL A 172 7.73 18.43 -10.70
C VAL A 172 8.85 17.40 -10.79
N LEU A 173 9.70 17.47 -11.80
CA LEU A 173 10.85 16.57 -11.97
C LEU A 173 11.81 16.67 -10.78
N LYS A 174 12.13 17.89 -10.34
CA LYS A 174 12.97 18.12 -9.17
C LYS A 174 12.35 17.51 -7.91
N ALA A 175 11.05 17.70 -7.70
CA ALA A 175 10.33 17.11 -6.57
C ALA A 175 10.31 15.57 -6.62
N VAL A 176 10.19 14.99 -7.82
CA VAL A 176 10.26 13.54 -8.03
C VAL A 176 11.64 12.99 -7.65
N ILE A 177 12.71 13.60 -8.14
CA ILE A 177 14.09 13.19 -7.85
C ILE A 177 14.40 13.33 -6.35
N GLU A 178 14.03 14.45 -5.74
CA GLU A 178 14.22 14.67 -4.31
C GLU A 178 13.46 13.61 -3.49
N ARG A 179 12.23 13.29 -3.91
CA ARG A 179 11.45 12.27 -3.24
C ARG A 179 12.08 10.89 -3.35
N ASP A 180 12.60 10.52 -4.51
CA ASP A 180 13.29 9.23 -4.69
C ASP A 180 14.55 9.14 -3.82
N TYR A 181 15.31 10.23 -3.73
CA TYR A 181 16.46 10.31 -2.83
C TYR A 181 16.05 10.10 -1.38
N GLN A 182 15.03 10.83 -0.90
CA GLN A 182 14.49 10.65 0.46
C GLN A 182 14.03 9.20 0.72
N ASP A 183 13.38 8.58 -0.27
CA ASP A 183 12.83 7.24 -0.14
C ASP A 183 13.90 6.14 -0.12
N THR A 184 14.96 6.31 -0.89
CA THR A 184 16.07 5.34 -0.96
C THR A 184 17.08 5.51 0.17
N THR A 185 17.22 6.72 0.72
CA THR A 185 18.22 7.03 1.77
C THR A 185 17.64 7.10 3.19
N ARG A 186 16.31 7.04 3.36
CA ARG A 186 15.71 7.02 4.70
C ARG A 186 16.24 5.86 5.54
N LYS A 187 16.55 6.17 6.81
CA LYS A 187 17.06 5.19 7.78
C LYS A 187 16.09 4.03 8.05
N ASN A 188 14.79 4.32 8.03
CA ASN A 188 13.76 3.34 8.30
C ASN A 188 13.08 2.94 6.99
N ASP A 189 13.14 1.65 6.69
CA ASP A 189 12.42 1.00 5.60
C ASP A 189 12.69 1.62 4.22
N PRO A 190 13.97 1.81 3.80
CA PRO A 190 14.27 2.43 2.51
C PRO A 190 13.61 1.71 1.34
N LEU A 191 13.25 2.45 0.31
CA LEU A 191 12.83 1.89 -0.97
C LEU A 191 14.04 1.18 -1.60
N MET A 192 13.89 -0.11 -1.85
CA MET A 192 14.92 -0.93 -2.49
C MET A 192 14.28 -2.07 -3.28
N LYS A 193 14.97 -2.51 -4.33
CA LYS A 193 14.64 -3.76 -5.02
C LYS A 193 15.34 -4.91 -4.29
N VAL A 194 14.55 -5.86 -3.79
CA VAL A 194 15.09 -7.14 -3.28
C VAL A 194 15.49 -8.07 -4.41
N GLU A 195 16.42 -8.98 -4.13
CA GLU A 195 17.00 -9.90 -5.11
C GLU A 195 15.94 -10.75 -5.83
N ASP A 196 14.95 -11.24 -5.09
CA ASP A 196 13.86 -12.07 -5.60
C ASP A 196 12.70 -11.27 -6.20
N ALA A 197 12.77 -9.93 -6.24
CA ALA A 197 11.80 -9.10 -6.93
C ALA A 197 12.12 -8.99 -8.43
N LYS A 198 11.09 -9.22 -9.26
CA LYS A 198 11.16 -8.98 -10.71
C LYS A 198 11.10 -7.47 -10.96
N LEU A 199 12.07 -6.95 -11.71
CA LEU A 199 12.06 -5.55 -12.15
C LEU A 199 11.13 -5.40 -13.34
N ILE A 200 10.19 -4.47 -13.27
CA ILE A 200 9.38 -4.04 -14.41
C ILE A 200 9.65 -2.54 -14.62
N ASP A 201 10.36 -2.21 -15.70
CA ASP A 201 10.48 -0.83 -16.16
C ASP A 201 9.33 -0.51 -17.11
N CYS A 202 8.44 0.37 -16.67
CA CYS A 202 7.24 0.77 -17.41
C CYS A 202 7.36 2.15 -18.07
N THR A 203 8.57 2.65 -18.29
CA THR A 203 8.81 3.95 -18.93
C THR A 203 8.06 4.06 -20.27
N ASP A 204 8.26 3.09 -21.16
CA ASP A 204 7.65 3.08 -22.50
C ASP A 204 6.48 2.09 -22.63
N MET A 205 5.85 1.75 -21.51
CA MET A 205 4.73 0.80 -21.47
C MET A 205 3.41 1.54 -21.25
N SER A 206 2.40 1.19 -22.04
CA SER A 206 1.03 1.60 -21.73
C SER A 206 0.56 0.93 -20.44
N PHE A 207 -0.38 1.58 -19.74
CA PHE A 207 -1.01 1.03 -18.54
C PHE A 207 -1.50 -0.41 -18.75
N GLU A 208 -2.20 -0.65 -19.86
CA GLU A 208 -2.72 -1.98 -20.22
C GLU A 208 -1.60 -3.00 -20.39
N LYS A 209 -0.49 -2.64 -21.04
CA LYS A 209 0.66 -3.53 -21.21
C LYS A 209 1.26 -3.92 -19.85
N VAL A 210 1.42 -2.97 -18.93
CA VAL A 210 1.93 -3.25 -17.57
C VAL A 210 0.98 -4.21 -16.83
N VAL A 211 -0.33 -3.96 -16.88
CA VAL A 211 -1.33 -4.81 -16.24
C VAL A 211 -1.29 -6.23 -16.80
N LEU A 212 -1.24 -6.39 -18.12
CA LEU A 212 -1.18 -7.70 -18.78
C LEU A 212 0.11 -8.45 -18.44
N THR A 213 1.26 -7.78 -18.47
CA THR A 213 2.54 -8.38 -18.06
C THR A 213 2.48 -8.94 -16.64
N ILE A 214 1.94 -8.18 -15.69
CA ILE A 214 1.82 -8.64 -14.30
C ILE A 214 0.82 -9.80 -14.19
N ILE A 215 -0.29 -9.75 -14.93
CA ILE A 215 -1.28 -10.84 -14.96
C ILE A 215 -0.67 -12.13 -15.49
N GLU A 216 0.11 -12.06 -16.58
CA GLU A 216 0.79 -13.23 -17.16
C GLU A 216 1.76 -13.85 -16.14
N MET A 217 2.61 -13.02 -15.50
CA MET A 217 3.51 -13.48 -14.44
C MET A 217 2.78 -14.18 -13.29
N ILE A 218 1.62 -13.65 -12.87
CA ILE A 218 0.80 -14.28 -11.82
C ILE A 218 0.23 -15.61 -12.31
N LYS A 219 -0.22 -15.68 -13.57
CA LYS A 219 -0.79 -16.90 -14.14
C LYS A 219 0.24 -18.02 -14.26
N GLU A 220 1.44 -17.70 -14.74
CA GLU A 220 2.56 -18.64 -14.82
C GLU A 220 2.92 -19.20 -13.44
N ALA A 221 3.12 -18.33 -12.45
CA ALA A 221 3.50 -18.76 -11.10
C ALA A 221 2.44 -19.59 -10.37
N VAL A 222 1.16 -19.44 -10.74
CA VAL A 222 0.07 -20.27 -10.23
C VAL A 222 -0.03 -21.61 -10.95
N ASN A 223 0.35 -21.69 -12.24
CA ASN A 223 0.27 -22.92 -13.02
C ASN A 223 1.50 -23.84 -12.82
N GLU A 224 2.65 -23.28 -12.46
CA GLU A 224 3.88 -24.02 -12.18
C GLU A 224 3.88 -24.73 -10.80
N LYS A 225 2.82 -24.61 -9.99
CA LYS A 225 2.73 -25.10 -8.60
C LYS A 225 1.41 -25.76 -8.24
#